data_AF-A0A932YN70-F1
#
_entry.id   AF-A0A932YN70-F1
#
_cell.length_a   1.000
_cell.length_b   1.000
_cell.length_c   1.000
_cell.angle_alpha   90.00
_cell.angle_beta   90.00
_cell.angle_gamma   90.00
#
_symmetry.space_group_name_H-M   'P 1'
#
loop_
_entity.id
_entity.type
_entity.pdbx_description
1 polymer ?
#
loop_
_entity_poly.entity_id
_entity_poly.type
_entity_poly.pdbx_seq_one_letter_code
_entity_poly.pdbx_strand_id
1 'polypeptide(L)'
;MAVEGELRELDSLLSSSEVTSGLLSSSLPPDHAAGQELGFPKFTDVASVAADEYFKEPYRKPEPLALAELHFHPDDQKELEREIEKINTLFSLAPQKKYSVSKIAQKLAEKHKLRLSDADMHAFTKTLLSFFRQARNSVQIRSVMADPKTAGGLGFPSSSADHIIAVVQHLKRSIEDSDGTVVEEEMMERPHPVSGPSMPVARPVQTIPPRVEQTTQPAQQESPKPTIPTAVQPVPLTKKPEPVQKQRAQTSTPSQKPVEKPAQASPSFFVDDLSSAGPAEQAAVRPAPMPPQPIRPVSEAPRVLRPHMPQRPTAIADVKRTDRQGKKGVLTGRIEELATMDLATWRMLDSDPRIRAGKILGKIQNLEHESLTRKSQGIDAWRSNEVYQHYLYLGQRSLEQKKNVAEVISEMQAENSPTLALDEFEAISDLNRMLRY
;
A
#
# COMPACT_ATOMS: atom_id res chain seq x y z
N MET A 1 -33.44 -15.67 -17.77
CA MET A 1 -32.93 -16.41 -18.94
C MET A 1 -32.31 -15.54 -20.03
N ALA A 2 -32.91 -14.42 -20.48
CA ALA A 2 -32.26 -13.54 -21.46
C ALA A 2 -30.92 -12.94 -20.97
N VAL A 3 -30.83 -12.62 -19.68
CA VAL A 3 -29.62 -12.03 -19.06
C VAL A 3 -28.44 -13.02 -19.01
N GLU A 4 -28.69 -14.33 -18.83
CA GLU A 4 -27.63 -15.35 -18.73
C GLU A 4 -26.97 -15.64 -20.08
N GLY A 5 -27.73 -15.59 -21.18
CA GLY A 5 -27.18 -15.69 -22.54
C GLY A 5 -26.25 -14.53 -22.87
N GLU A 6 -26.65 -13.32 -22.48
CA GLU A 6 -25.84 -12.10 -22.69
C GLU A 6 -24.57 -12.04 -21.83
N LEU A 7 -24.56 -12.70 -20.66
CA LEU A 7 -23.40 -12.80 -19.77
C LEU A 7 -22.29 -13.68 -20.37
N ARG A 8 -22.64 -14.81 -20.98
CA ARG A 8 -21.66 -15.68 -21.65
C ARG A 8 -20.98 -15.03 -22.85
N GLU A 9 -21.69 -14.18 -23.59
CA GLU A 9 -21.07 -13.39 -24.67
C GLU A 9 -20.10 -12.33 -24.14
N LEU A 10 -20.30 -11.82 -22.92
CA LEU A 10 -19.40 -10.83 -22.32
C LEU A 10 -18.07 -11.44 -21.85
N ASP A 11 -18.07 -12.67 -21.36
CA ASP A 11 -16.82 -13.39 -21.04
C ASP A 11 -15.96 -13.63 -22.30
N SER A 12 -16.60 -13.95 -23.42
CA SER A 12 -15.95 -14.01 -24.74
C SER A 12 -15.34 -12.65 -25.16
N LEU A 13 -16.02 -11.55 -24.82
CA LEU A 13 -15.53 -10.20 -25.12
C LEU A 13 -14.38 -9.74 -24.23
N LEU A 14 -14.26 -10.28 -23.01
CA LEU A 14 -13.11 -10.00 -22.15
C LEU A 14 -11.85 -10.68 -22.68
N SER A 15 -11.98 -11.94 -23.10
CA SER A 15 -10.89 -12.71 -23.69
C SER A 15 -10.32 -12.08 -24.98
N SER A 16 -11.12 -11.29 -25.71
CA SER A 16 -10.69 -10.58 -26.93
C SER A 16 -10.22 -9.14 -26.67
N SER A 17 -10.29 -8.63 -25.44
CA SER A 17 -9.68 -7.34 -25.06
C SER A 17 -8.27 -7.46 -24.51
N GLU A 18 -7.77 -8.69 -24.37
CA GLU A 18 -6.43 -8.99 -23.89
C GLU A 18 -5.37 -8.37 -24.82
N VAL A 19 -4.68 -7.34 -24.32
CA VAL A 19 -3.47 -6.83 -24.95
C VAL A 19 -2.34 -7.75 -24.49
N THR A 20 -2.12 -8.83 -25.22
CA THR A 20 -0.96 -9.70 -25.02
C THR A 20 0.29 -8.87 -25.32
N SER A 21 0.94 -8.39 -24.26
CA SER A 21 2.28 -7.80 -24.34
C SER A 21 3.23 -8.86 -24.85
N GLY A 22 3.55 -8.80 -26.14
CA GLY A 22 4.41 -9.75 -26.84
C GLY A 22 5.81 -9.74 -26.25
N LEU A 23 6.11 -10.75 -25.44
CA LEU A 23 7.47 -11.08 -25.04
C LEU A 23 8.09 -11.93 -26.16
N LEU A 24 9.17 -11.39 -26.73
CA LEU A 24 10.04 -12.04 -27.70
C LEU A 24 10.59 -13.34 -27.10
N SER A 25 10.24 -14.47 -27.73
CA SER A 25 10.81 -15.78 -27.49
C SER A 25 12.27 -15.79 -27.94
N SER A 26 13.22 -15.81 -26.99
CA SER A 26 14.63 -16.09 -27.26
C SER A 26 14.86 -17.60 -27.19
N SER A 27 15.26 -18.17 -28.32
CA SER A 27 15.63 -19.58 -28.47
C SER A 27 16.95 -19.88 -27.75
N LEU A 28 16.89 -20.78 -26.78
CA LEU A 28 18.07 -21.44 -26.18
C LEU A 28 18.64 -22.52 -27.14
N PRO A 29 19.97 -22.63 -27.28
CA PRO A 29 20.61 -23.76 -27.96
C PRO A 29 20.84 -24.95 -27.01
N PRO A 30 21.00 -26.19 -27.55
CA PRO A 30 21.11 -27.40 -26.76
C PRO A 30 22.56 -27.74 -26.35
N ASP A 31 22.66 -28.30 -25.16
CA ASP A 31 23.60 -29.31 -24.64
C ASP A 31 24.91 -29.61 -25.39
N HIS A 32 26.03 -29.33 -24.73
CA HIS A 32 27.27 -30.10 -24.89
C HIS A 32 27.66 -30.77 -23.58
N ALA A 33 27.47 -32.09 -23.55
CA ALA A 33 28.09 -32.99 -22.59
C ALA A 33 29.57 -33.20 -22.95
N ALA A 34 30.47 -32.93 -22.02
CA ALA A 34 31.84 -33.43 -22.04
C ALA A 34 32.34 -33.60 -20.60
N GLY A 35 32.52 -34.85 -20.18
CA GLY A 35 33.12 -35.20 -18.91
C GLY A 35 34.61 -34.85 -18.89
N GLN A 36 35.04 -34.20 -17.80
CA GLN A 36 36.44 -34.01 -17.46
C GLN A 36 36.66 -34.60 -16.07
N GLU A 37 37.38 -35.72 -16.02
CA GLU A 37 37.87 -36.31 -14.77
C GLU A 37 38.94 -35.39 -14.16
N LEU A 38 38.61 -34.78 -13.03
CA LEU A 38 39.57 -34.05 -12.20
C LEU A 38 40.29 -35.04 -11.27
N GLY A 39 41.55 -35.31 -11.58
CA GLY A 39 42.45 -36.08 -10.73
C GLY A 39 42.83 -35.30 -9.47
N PHE A 40 42.55 -35.89 -8.31
CA PHE A 40 42.99 -35.39 -7.01
C PHE A 40 44.52 -35.51 -6.87
N PRO A 41 45.24 -34.42 -6.52
CA PRO A 41 46.62 -34.53 -6.10
C PRO A 41 46.70 -35.23 -4.74
N LYS A 42 47.56 -36.26 -4.65
CA LYS A 42 47.82 -37.02 -3.43
C LYS A 42 48.47 -36.13 -2.37
N PHE A 43 47.89 -36.19 -1.18
CA PHE A 43 48.24 -35.41 0.00
C PHE A 43 49.33 -36.12 0.81
N THR A 44 50.55 -36.19 0.29
CA THR A 44 51.73 -36.64 1.05
C THR A 44 52.94 -35.91 0.54
N ASP A 45 53.32 -34.82 1.22
CA ASP A 45 54.70 -34.36 1.44
C ASP A 45 54.65 -32.91 1.95
N VAL A 46 54.41 -32.75 3.26
CA VAL A 46 54.69 -31.50 3.95
C VAL A 46 55.77 -31.79 4.98
N ALA A 47 56.99 -31.42 4.62
CA ALA A 47 58.16 -31.42 5.47
C ALA A 47 57.96 -30.43 6.63
N SER A 48 58.36 -30.87 7.82
CA SER A 48 58.43 -30.07 9.04
C SER A 48 59.47 -28.95 8.88
N VAL A 49 59.01 -27.70 8.80
CA VAL A 49 59.89 -26.52 8.85
C VAL A 49 60.06 -26.11 10.31
N ALA A 50 61.33 -25.94 10.67
CA ALA A 50 61.82 -25.63 12.01
C ALA A 50 61.30 -24.28 12.52
N ALA A 51 61.12 -24.26 13.84
CA ALA A 51 60.90 -23.04 14.61
C ALA A 51 62.10 -22.10 14.53
N ASP A 52 61.81 -20.83 14.84
CA ASP A 52 62.74 -19.72 15.04
C ASP A 52 63.20 -19.00 13.77
N GLU A 53 62.50 -17.91 13.43
CA GLU A 53 63.16 -16.61 13.38
C GLU A 53 62.16 -15.44 13.37
N TYR A 54 62.51 -14.45 14.18
CA TYR A 54 61.84 -13.16 14.41
C TYR A 54 61.58 -12.39 13.10
N PHE A 55 60.34 -12.41 12.60
CA PHE A 55 59.93 -11.56 11.48
C PHE A 55 59.34 -10.25 12.01
N LYS A 56 60.17 -9.21 12.12
CA LYS A 56 59.70 -7.82 12.26
C LYS A 56 59.27 -7.33 10.88
N GLU A 57 57.97 -7.33 10.60
CA GLU A 57 57.46 -6.73 9.36
C GLU A 57 57.68 -5.22 9.36
N PRO A 58 58.32 -4.65 8.31
CA PRO A 58 58.37 -3.22 8.14
C PRO A 58 56.96 -2.71 7.80
N TYR A 59 56.57 -1.63 8.49
CA TYR A 59 55.28 -0.95 8.36
C TYR A 59 54.97 -0.67 6.88
N ARG A 60 54.09 -1.47 6.26
CA ARG A 60 53.63 -1.27 4.88
C ARG A 60 52.52 -0.22 4.89
N LYS A 61 52.74 0.85 4.13
CA LYS A 61 51.77 1.93 3.91
C LYS A 61 50.48 1.31 3.34
N PRO A 62 49.29 1.58 3.91
CA PRO A 62 48.05 0.97 3.44
C PRO A 62 47.76 1.43 2.01
N GLU A 63 47.77 0.49 1.07
CA GLU A 63 47.26 0.74 -0.28
C GLU A 63 45.76 1.04 -0.22
N PRO A 64 45.25 1.89 -1.12
CA PRO A 64 43.82 2.19 -1.19
C PRO A 64 43.05 0.88 -1.32
N LEU A 65 42.18 0.62 -0.34
CA LEU A 65 41.36 -0.58 -0.22
C LEU A 65 40.74 -0.90 -1.59
N ALA A 66 41.31 -1.88 -2.28
CA ALA A 66 40.68 -2.50 -3.42
C ALA A 66 39.30 -2.95 -2.94
N LEU A 67 38.24 -2.42 -3.57
CA LEU A 67 36.88 -2.88 -3.40
C LEU A 67 36.93 -4.40 -3.43
N ALA A 68 36.65 -5.03 -2.29
CA ALA A 68 36.57 -6.47 -2.21
C ALA A 68 35.47 -6.90 -3.18
N GLU A 69 35.87 -7.35 -4.38
CA GLU A 69 34.99 -8.05 -5.29
C GLU A 69 34.52 -9.27 -4.53
N LEU A 70 33.30 -9.19 -4.03
CA LEU A 70 32.64 -10.24 -3.28
C LEU A 70 32.42 -11.40 -4.26
N HIS A 71 33.41 -12.28 -4.33
CA HIS A 71 33.43 -13.41 -5.24
C HIS A 71 32.55 -14.50 -4.64
N PHE A 72 31.25 -14.44 -4.95
CA PHE A 72 30.30 -15.49 -4.58
C PHE A 72 30.72 -16.81 -5.21
N HIS A 73 30.56 -17.91 -4.47
CA HIS A 73 30.74 -19.23 -5.06
C HIS A 73 29.68 -19.40 -6.16
N PRO A 74 29.98 -20.03 -7.31
CA PRO A 74 28.99 -20.24 -8.38
C PRO A 74 27.73 -21.00 -7.92
N ASP A 75 27.82 -21.74 -6.81
CA ASP A 75 26.67 -22.40 -6.19
C ASP A 75 25.75 -21.42 -5.44
N ASP A 76 26.31 -20.38 -4.80
CA ASP A 76 25.54 -19.34 -4.11
C ASP A 76 24.70 -18.53 -5.11
N GLN A 77 25.24 -18.27 -6.30
CA GLN A 77 24.49 -17.61 -7.39
C GLN A 77 23.27 -18.43 -7.82
N LYS A 78 23.43 -19.76 -7.98
CA LYS A 78 22.32 -20.65 -8.34
C LYS A 78 21.28 -20.76 -7.24
N GLU A 79 21.70 -20.73 -5.98
CA GLU A 79 20.76 -20.72 -4.86
C GLU A 79 19.98 -19.41 -4.81
N LEU A 80 20.64 -18.28 -5.05
CA LEU A 80 20.00 -16.96 -5.14
C LEU A 80 19.01 -16.88 -6.32
N GLU A 81 19.34 -17.45 -7.47
CA GLU A 81 18.44 -17.56 -8.63
C GLU A 81 17.19 -18.39 -8.31
N ARG A 82 17.33 -19.54 -7.63
CA ARG A 82 16.18 -20.35 -7.18
C ARG A 82 15.32 -19.59 -6.16
N GLU A 83 15.94 -18.84 -5.25
CA GLU A 83 15.21 -18.04 -4.27
C GLU A 83 14.47 -16.87 -4.95
N ILE A 84 15.06 -16.23 -5.97
CA ILE A 84 14.40 -15.22 -6.80
C ILE A 84 13.25 -15.84 -7.60
N GLU A 85 13.40 -17.04 -8.16
CA GLU A 85 12.30 -17.74 -8.84
C GLU A 85 11.18 -18.12 -7.86
N LYS A 86 11.50 -18.59 -6.65
CA LYS A 86 10.51 -18.81 -5.60
C LYS A 86 9.81 -17.53 -5.19
N ILE A 87 10.53 -16.41 -5.06
CA ILE A 87 9.94 -15.10 -4.75
C ILE A 87 9.06 -14.65 -5.92
N ASN A 88 9.51 -14.76 -7.16
CA ASN A 88 8.72 -14.36 -8.33
C ASN A 88 7.49 -15.25 -8.55
N THR A 89 7.52 -16.51 -8.11
CA THR A 89 6.35 -17.42 -8.14
C THR A 89 5.44 -17.23 -6.93
N LEU A 90 5.97 -16.96 -5.73
CA LEU A 90 5.19 -16.64 -4.52
C LEU A 90 4.52 -15.26 -4.62
N PHE A 91 5.21 -14.31 -5.22
CA PHE A 91 4.67 -12.99 -5.56
C PHE A 91 4.04 -12.95 -6.95
N SER A 92 3.94 -14.11 -7.63
CA SER A 92 3.43 -14.31 -8.99
C SER A 92 2.96 -13.01 -9.63
N LEU A 93 3.93 -12.22 -10.08
CA LEU A 93 3.78 -11.15 -11.06
C LEU A 93 3.48 -11.80 -12.43
N ALA A 94 2.68 -12.89 -12.44
CA ALA A 94 1.98 -13.31 -13.62
C ALA A 94 1.35 -12.03 -14.17
N PRO A 95 1.59 -11.71 -15.46
CA PRO A 95 1.19 -10.44 -16.02
C PRO A 95 -0.29 -10.25 -15.71
N GLN A 96 -0.59 -9.43 -14.71
CA GLN A 96 -1.95 -9.25 -14.25
C GLN A 96 -2.74 -8.78 -15.46
N LYS A 97 -3.87 -9.44 -15.73
CA LYS A 97 -4.68 -9.07 -16.88
C LYS A 97 -5.06 -7.61 -16.72
N LYS A 98 -4.52 -6.78 -17.60
CA LYS A 98 -4.78 -5.33 -17.59
C LYS A 98 -6.04 -5.08 -18.40
N TYR A 99 -7.06 -4.57 -17.73
CA TYR A 99 -8.33 -4.22 -18.36
C TYR A 99 -8.36 -2.72 -18.61
N SER A 100 -8.48 -2.31 -19.88
CA SER A 100 -8.70 -0.90 -20.22
C SER A 100 -10.16 -0.51 -19.99
N VAL A 101 -10.39 0.51 -19.15
CA VAL A 101 -11.74 1.05 -18.93
C VAL A 101 -12.32 1.65 -20.20
N SER A 102 -11.48 2.25 -21.05
CA SER A 102 -11.93 2.87 -22.31
C SER A 102 -12.51 1.82 -23.26
N LYS A 103 -11.83 0.67 -23.41
CA LYS A 103 -12.33 -0.46 -24.21
C LYS A 103 -13.62 -1.05 -23.65
N ILE A 104 -13.71 -1.18 -22.32
CA ILE A 104 -14.93 -1.63 -21.65
C ILE A 104 -16.08 -0.66 -21.93
N ALA A 105 -15.85 0.64 -21.78
CA ALA A 105 -16.84 1.69 -22.04
C ALA A 105 -17.32 1.67 -23.50
N GLN A 106 -16.39 1.57 -24.45
CA GLN A 106 -16.70 1.50 -25.88
C GLN A 106 -17.53 0.25 -26.22
N LYS A 107 -17.15 -0.93 -25.72
CA LYS A 107 -17.90 -2.18 -25.94
C LYS A 107 -19.29 -2.13 -25.31
N LEU A 108 -19.44 -1.54 -24.13
CA LEU A 108 -20.74 -1.35 -23.49
C LEU A 108 -21.63 -0.40 -24.31
N ALA A 109 -21.07 0.70 -24.80
CA ALA A 109 -21.81 1.64 -25.64
C ALA A 109 -22.28 0.99 -26.94
N GLU A 110 -21.42 0.19 -27.58
CA GLU A 110 -21.76 -0.56 -28.80
C GLU A 110 -22.86 -1.60 -28.54
N LYS A 111 -22.72 -2.42 -27.48
CA LYS A 111 -23.69 -3.47 -27.13
C LYS A 111 -25.08 -2.90 -26.85
N HIS A 112 -25.15 -1.76 -26.14
CA HIS A 112 -26.41 -1.10 -25.83
C HIS A 112 -26.86 -0.09 -26.91
N LYS A 113 -26.16 -0.03 -28.04
CA LYS A 113 -26.44 0.88 -29.18
C LYS A 113 -26.55 2.35 -28.74
N LEU A 114 -25.74 2.75 -27.77
CA LEU A 114 -25.71 4.12 -27.24
C LEU A 114 -24.97 5.02 -28.22
N ARG A 115 -25.66 6.05 -28.72
CA ARG A 115 -25.03 7.11 -29.53
C ARG A 115 -24.51 8.20 -28.63
N LEU A 116 -23.25 8.06 -28.22
CA LEU A 116 -22.55 9.02 -27.36
C LEU A 116 -21.67 9.94 -28.21
N SER A 117 -21.63 11.24 -27.87
CA SER A 117 -20.58 12.12 -28.38
C SER A 117 -19.25 11.80 -27.72
N ASP A 118 -18.12 12.25 -28.28
CA ASP A 118 -16.79 12.02 -27.68
C ASP A 118 -16.70 12.55 -26.25
N ALA A 119 -17.33 13.72 -25.99
CA ALA A 119 -17.40 14.30 -24.66
C ALA A 119 -18.24 13.44 -23.68
N ASP A 120 -19.39 12.92 -24.14
CA ASP A 120 -20.22 12.03 -23.32
C ASP A 120 -19.53 10.68 -23.09
N MET A 121 -18.79 10.17 -24.08
CA MET A 121 -18.02 8.94 -23.97
C MET A 121 -16.91 9.07 -22.92
N HIS A 122 -16.18 10.18 -22.92
CA HIS A 122 -15.18 10.47 -21.89
C HIS A 122 -15.81 10.57 -20.49
N ALA A 123 -16.96 11.25 -20.36
CA ALA A 123 -17.71 11.31 -19.09
C ALA A 123 -18.21 9.93 -18.62
N PHE A 124 -18.63 9.07 -19.56
CA PHE A 124 -19.03 7.69 -19.31
C PHE A 124 -17.84 6.84 -18.83
N THR A 125 -16.70 6.89 -19.53
CA THR A 125 -15.45 6.21 -19.15
C THR A 125 -14.99 6.64 -17.76
N LYS A 126 -14.98 7.94 -17.46
CA LYS A 126 -14.62 8.47 -16.14
C LYS A 126 -15.55 7.99 -15.03
N THR A 127 -16.84 7.88 -15.32
CA THR A 127 -17.83 7.35 -14.37
C THR A 127 -17.60 5.87 -14.08
N LEU A 128 -17.30 5.07 -15.11
CA LEU A 128 -16.94 3.66 -14.95
C LEU A 128 -15.61 3.48 -14.20
N LEU A 129 -14.59 4.27 -14.50
CA LEU A 129 -13.31 4.24 -13.78
C LEU A 129 -13.51 4.52 -12.28
N SER A 130 -14.35 5.50 -11.95
CA SER A 130 -14.69 5.82 -10.57
C SER A 130 -15.42 4.66 -9.86
N PHE A 131 -16.20 3.85 -10.59
CA PHE A 131 -16.82 2.63 -10.06
C PHE A 131 -15.79 1.52 -9.77
N PHE A 132 -14.92 1.22 -10.75
CA PHE A 132 -13.91 0.17 -10.60
C PHE A 132 -12.91 0.50 -9.50
N ARG A 133 -12.60 1.78 -9.29
CA ARG A 133 -11.80 2.28 -8.16
C ARG A 133 -12.55 2.35 -6.83
N GLN A 134 -13.78 1.86 -6.77
CA GLN A 134 -14.65 1.87 -5.58
C GLN A 134 -14.94 3.27 -5.00
N ALA A 135 -14.68 4.34 -5.76
CA ALA A 135 -14.95 5.71 -5.33
C ALA A 135 -16.43 6.08 -5.44
N ARG A 136 -17.21 5.32 -6.23
CA ARG A 136 -18.67 5.49 -6.37
C ARG A 136 -19.40 4.16 -6.19
N ASN A 137 -20.57 4.22 -5.55
CA ASN A 137 -21.48 3.09 -5.44
C ASN A 137 -22.38 2.98 -6.69
N SER A 138 -22.91 1.79 -6.95
CA SER A 138 -23.89 1.48 -8.01
C SER A 138 -25.07 2.47 -8.06
N VAL A 139 -25.62 2.86 -6.91
CA VAL A 139 -26.72 3.84 -6.82
C VAL A 139 -26.31 5.22 -7.32
N GLN A 140 -25.07 5.65 -7.03
CA GLN A 140 -24.57 6.94 -7.49
C GLN A 140 -24.32 6.94 -9.01
N ILE A 141 -23.80 5.83 -9.53
CA ILE A 141 -23.59 5.67 -10.98
C ILE A 141 -24.93 5.65 -11.71
N ARG A 142 -25.95 5.00 -11.12
CA ARG A 142 -27.32 5.04 -11.63
C ARG A 142 -27.83 6.46 -11.76
N SER A 143 -27.65 7.29 -10.73
CA SER A 143 -28.03 8.70 -10.77
C SER A 143 -27.29 9.41 -11.90
N VAL A 144 -25.95 9.37 -11.91
CA VAL A 144 -25.13 10.05 -12.94
C VAL A 144 -25.49 9.60 -14.36
N MET A 145 -25.82 8.32 -14.55
CA MET A 145 -26.25 7.79 -15.85
C MET A 145 -27.66 8.24 -16.24
N ALA A 146 -28.62 8.24 -15.29
CA ALA A 146 -30.02 8.55 -15.56
C ALA A 146 -30.32 10.06 -15.58
N ASP A 147 -29.57 10.86 -14.83
CA ASP A 147 -29.78 12.30 -14.72
C ASP A 147 -29.59 12.97 -16.09
N PRO A 148 -30.41 13.99 -16.41
CA PRO A 148 -30.33 14.66 -17.71
C PRO A 148 -29.00 15.40 -17.87
N LYS A 149 -28.58 15.61 -19.13
CA LYS A 149 -27.34 16.35 -19.44
C LYS A 149 -27.30 17.75 -18.84
N THR A 150 -28.46 18.38 -18.63
CA THR A 150 -28.59 19.68 -17.97
C THR A 150 -28.18 19.66 -16.49
N ALA A 151 -28.31 18.51 -15.83
CA ALA A 151 -27.91 18.30 -14.43
C ALA A 151 -26.48 17.70 -14.32
N GLY A 152 -25.74 17.60 -15.43
CA GLY A 152 -24.42 16.97 -15.47
C GLY A 152 -24.43 15.44 -15.50
N GLY A 153 -25.59 14.82 -15.76
CA GLY A 153 -25.69 13.38 -16.03
C GLY A 153 -25.53 13.04 -17.52
N LEU A 154 -25.67 11.75 -17.86
CA LEU A 154 -25.53 11.24 -19.24
C LEU A 154 -26.87 11.17 -19.99
N GLY A 155 -28.00 11.25 -19.28
CA GLY A 155 -29.34 11.22 -19.86
C GLY A 155 -29.76 9.87 -20.42
N PHE A 156 -29.25 8.76 -19.86
CA PHE A 156 -29.71 7.43 -20.23
C PHE A 156 -31.10 7.13 -19.67
N PRO A 157 -31.94 6.38 -20.40
CA PRO A 157 -33.18 5.89 -19.84
C PRO A 157 -32.88 4.97 -18.65
N SER A 158 -33.66 5.08 -17.58
CA SER A 158 -33.38 4.39 -16.30
C SER A 158 -33.26 2.88 -16.46
N SER A 159 -34.04 2.26 -17.35
CA SER A 159 -33.95 0.83 -17.66
C SER A 159 -32.61 0.45 -18.30
N SER A 160 -32.06 1.26 -19.21
CA SER A 160 -30.73 1.02 -19.78
C SER A 160 -29.63 1.25 -18.76
N ALA A 161 -29.75 2.27 -17.90
CA ALA A 161 -28.79 2.51 -16.83
C ALA A 161 -28.73 1.31 -15.86
N ASP A 162 -29.89 0.75 -15.50
CA ASP A 162 -29.99 -0.43 -14.63
C ASP A 162 -29.34 -1.67 -15.27
N HIS A 163 -29.56 -1.89 -16.56
CA HIS A 163 -28.90 -3.00 -17.28
C HIS A 163 -27.38 -2.81 -17.38
N ILE A 164 -26.90 -1.61 -17.71
CA ILE A 164 -25.46 -1.32 -17.77
C ILE A 164 -24.81 -1.58 -16.41
N ILE A 165 -25.45 -1.15 -15.31
CA ILE A 165 -24.93 -1.37 -13.95
C ILE A 165 -24.85 -2.85 -13.62
N ALA A 166 -25.86 -3.64 -13.98
CA ALA A 166 -25.83 -5.09 -13.78
C ALA A 166 -24.65 -5.76 -14.50
N VAL A 167 -24.40 -5.35 -15.76
CA VAL A 167 -23.26 -5.84 -16.54
C VAL A 167 -21.93 -5.41 -15.93
N VAL A 168 -21.80 -4.14 -15.55
CA VAL A 168 -20.57 -3.60 -14.96
C VAL A 168 -20.27 -4.23 -13.59
N GLN A 169 -21.30 -4.55 -12.79
CA GLN A 169 -21.13 -5.28 -11.53
C GLN A 169 -20.64 -6.71 -11.76
N HIS A 170 -21.18 -7.41 -12.74
CA HIS A 170 -20.70 -8.74 -13.11
C HIS A 170 -19.25 -8.67 -13.59
N LEU A 171 -18.94 -7.68 -14.42
CA LEU A 171 -17.59 -7.48 -14.93
C LEU A 171 -16.58 -7.18 -13.83
N LYS A 172 -16.97 -6.37 -12.84
CA LYS A 172 -16.14 -6.12 -11.66
C LYS A 172 -15.80 -7.41 -10.91
N ARG A 173 -16.79 -8.29 -10.68
CA ARG A 173 -16.55 -9.58 -10.02
C ARG A 173 -15.63 -10.47 -10.85
N SER A 174 -15.84 -10.55 -12.18
CA SER A 174 -14.98 -11.33 -13.09
C SER A 174 -13.52 -10.83 -13.09
N ILE A 175 -13.32 -9.51 -13.05
CA ILE A 175 -11.97 -8.91 -12.94
C ILE A 175 -11.34 -9.24 -11.58
N GLU A 176 -12.09 -9.10 -10.48
CA GLU A 176 -11.64 -9.44 -9.13
C GLU A 176 -11.30 -10.94 -8.98
N ASP A 177 -12.11 -11.84 -9.54
CA ASP A 177 -11.88 -13.29 -9.53
C ASP A 177 -10.64 -13.70 -10.35
N SER A 178 -10.22 -12.86 -11.30
CA SER A 178 -9.05 -13.08 -12.16
C SER A 178 -7.78 -12.34 -11.70
N ASP A 179 -7.81 -11.70 -10.54
CA ASP A 179 -6.75 -10.80 -10.04
C ASP A 179 -6.31 -9.75 -11.08
N GLY A 180 -7.28 -9.23 -11.84
CA GLY A 180 -7.06 -8.25 -12.89
C GLY A 180 -6.90 -6.82 -12.38
N THR A 181 -5.99 -6.06 -13.00
CA THR A 181 -5.83 -4.62 -12.71
C THR A 181 -6.51 -3.77 -13.77
N VAL A 182 -7.37 -2.86 -13.34
CA VAL A 182 -8.06 -1.91 -14.21
C VAL A 182 -7.18 -0.68 -14.43
N VAL A 183 -6.81 -0.41 -15.69
CA VAL A 183 -5.90 0.69 -16.07
C VAL A 183 -6.64 1.72 -16.92
N GLU A 184 -6.38 2.99 -16.65
CA GLU A 184 -6.84 4.11 -17.47
C GLU A 184 -5.91 4.25 -18.69
N GLU A 185 -6.44 4.01 -19.88
CA GLU A 185 -5.66 3.93 -21.13
C GLU A 185 -4.98 5.25 -21.50
N GLU A 186 -5.41 6.39 -20.94
CA GLU A 186 -4.74 7.69 -21.15
C GLU A 186 -3.29 7.71 -20.61
N MET A 187 -2.92 6.82 -19.68
CA MET A 187 -1.53 6.65 -19.25
C MET A 187 -0.73 5.68 -20.12
N MET A 188 -1.39 4.98 -21.04
CA MET A 188 -0.73 4.11 -22.02
C MET A 188 -0.50 4.92 -23.29
N GLU A 189 0.31 5.97 -23.15
CA GLU A 189 0.83 6.69 -24.31
C GLU A 189 1.40 5.65 -25.28
N ARG A 190 0.94 5.74 -26.53
CA ARG A 190 1.51 4.99 -27.66
C ARG A 190 3.03 5.11 -27.50
N PRO A 191 3.80 4.02 -27.64
CA PRO A 191 5.25 4.11 -27.57
C PRO A 191 5.66 5.17 -28.58
N HIS A 192 6.02 6.36 -28.08
CA HIS A 192 6.67 7.36 -28.90
C HIS A 192 7.85 6.59 -29.49
N PRO A 193 7.95 6.46 -30.83
CA PRO A 193 9.07 5.75 -31.42
C PRO A 193 10.30 6.40 -30.82
N VAL A 194 11.02 5.63 -30.00
CA VAL A 194 12.25 6.09 -29.36
C VAL A 194 13.16 6.42 -30.53
N SER A 195 13.21 7.70 -30.90
CA SER A 195 14.22 8.22 -31.80
C SER A 195 15.52 7.80 -31.16
N GLY A 196 16.20 6.83 -31.78
CA GLY A 196 17.45 6.31 -31.28
C GLY A 196 18.42 7.46 -31.00
N PRO A 197 19.40 7.24 -30.11
CA PRO A 197 20.45 8.22 -29.85
C PRO A 197 21.15 8.55 -31.18
N SER A 198 20.84 9.71 -31.74
CA SER A 198 21.59 10.30 -32.83
C SER A 198 22.99 10.58 -32.28
N MET A 199 23.94 9.74 -32.65
CA MET A 199 25.37 9.99 -32.45
C MET A 199 25.69 11.42 -32.92
N PRO A 200 26.46 12.21 -32.16
CA PRO A 200 26.92 13.51 -32.62
C PRO A 200 27.92 13.30 -33.76
N VAL A 201 27.46 13.47 -35.00
CA VAL A 201 28.36 13.64 -36.14
C VAL A 201 29.08 14.97 -35.94
N ALA A 202 30.37 14.88 -35.62
CA ALA A 202 31.28 16.01 -35.49
C ALA A 202 31.20 16.89 -36.74
N ARG A 203 30.70 18.12 -36.58
CA ARG A 203 30.85 19.17 -37.60
C ARG A 203 32.27 19.73 -37.49
N PRO A 204 33.03 19.83 -38.59
CA PRO A 204 34.35 20.45 -38.58
C PRO A 204 34.20 21.95 -38.32
N VAL A 205 35.04 22.43 -37.40
CA VAL A 205 35.22 23.83 -37.03
C VAL A 205 35.60 24.64 -38.28
N GLN A 206 34.71 25.53 -38.73
CA GLN A 206 35.09 26.60 -39.64
C GLN A 206 35.60 27.79 -38.82
N THR A 207 36.88 28.04 -38.97
CA THR A 207 37.62 29.24 -38.57
C THR A 207 36.98 30.49 -39.17
N ILE A 208 36.57 31.44 -38.33
CA ILE A 208 36.14 32.78 -38.72
C ILE A 208 37.34 33.74 -38.53
N PRO A 209 37.72 34.56 -39.53
CA PRO A 209 38.80 35.53 -39.42
C PRO A 209 38.37 36.82 -38.69
N PRO A 210 39.32 37.63 -38.17
CA PRO A 210 39.00 38.89 -37.51
C PRO A 210 38.75 39.98 -38.58
N ARG A 211 37.61 40.67 -38.50
CA ARG A 211 37.35 41.84 -39.36
C ARG A 211 36.89 43.05 -38.54
N VAL A 212 37.89 43.90 -38.32
CA VAL A 212 37.94 45.37 -38.28
C VAL A 212 36.60 46.14 -38.28
N GLU A 213 36.56 47.04 -37.29
CA GLU A 213 35.85 48.31 -37.14
C GLU A 213 35.14 48.90 -38.37
N GLN A 214 33.91 49.39 -38.18
CA GLN A 214 33.53 50.73 -38.66
C GLN A 214 32.25 51.27 -37.99
N THR A 215 32.43 52.45 -37.42
CA THR A 215 31.49 53.52 -37.04
C THR A 215 30.38 53.80 -38.05
N THR A 216 29.12 53.97 -37.62
CA THR A 216 28.28 55.18 -37.88
C THR A 216 26.90 55.12 -37.20
N GLN A 217 26.70 56.04 -36.24
CA GLN A 217 25.56 56.94 -35.97
C GLN A 217 24.07 56.48 -35.93
N PRO A 218 23.21 57.25 -35.21
CA PRO A 218 21.96 56.78 -34.63
C PRO A 218 20.75 57.11 -35.49
N ALA A 219 19.78 56.19 -35.55
CA ALA A 219 18.46 56.45 -36.10
C ALA A 219 17.39 55.95 -35.13
N GLN A 220 16.42 56.84 -34.89
CA GLN A 220 15.24 56.69 -34.06
C GLN A 220 14.44 55.45 -34.44
N GLN A 221 13.96 54.71 -33.45
CA GLN A 221 12.70 53.98 -33.62
C GLN A 221 11.92 53.92 -32.30
N GLU A 222 10.71 54.45 -32.40
CA GLU A 222 9.72 54.66 -31.36
C GLU A 222 9.15 53.32 -30.85
N SER A 223 9.04 53.24 -29.53
CA SER A 223 8.26 52.24 -28.81
C SER A 223 6.74 52.45 -29.01
N PRO A 224 5.96 51.40 -29.33
CA PRO A 224 4.51 51.49 -29.30
C PRO A 224 3.96 51.32 -27.87
N LYS A 225 3.26 52.35 -27.40
CA LYS A 225 2.34 52.31 -26.24
C LYS A 225 1.06 51.53 -26.61
N PRO A 226 0.50 50.71 -25.71
CA PRO A 226 -0.89 50.29 -25.81
C PRO A 226 -1.82 51.40 -25.28
N THR A 227 -2.74 51.81 -26.16
CA THR A 227 -3.83 52.77 -25.98
C THR A 227 -4.95 52.16 -25.13
N ILE A 228 -5.36 52.83 -24.05
CA ILE A 228 -6.65 52.62 -23.37
C ILE A 228 -7.52 53.84 -23.70
N PRO A 229 -8.78 53.67 -24.18
CA PRO A 229 -9.65 54.80 -24.48
C PRO A 229 -10.37 55.37 -23.24
N THR A 230 -10.08 56.65 -22.96
CA THR A 230 -11.00 57.81 -22.84
C THR A 230 -12.47 57.51 -22.49
N ALA A 231 -12.93 57.79 -21.26
CA ALA A 231 -13.43 59.07 -20.71
C ALA A 231 -14.93 59.34 -20.90
N VAL A 232 -15.67 59.43 -19.78
CA VAL A 232 -16.87 60.27 -19.62
C VAL A 232 -16.81 60.93 -18.23
N GLN A 233 -17.35 62.15 -18.21
CA GLN A 233 -17.11 63.32 -17.36
C GLN A 233 -17.56 63.29 -15.88
N PRO A 234 -17.16 64.31 -15.08
CA PRO A 234 -17.34 64.39 -13.63
C PRO A 234 -18.56 65.23 -13.19
N VAL A 235 -19.13 64.90 -12.03
CA VAL A 235 -20.12 65.72 -11.28
C VAL A 235 -19.81 65.55 -9.76
N PRO A 236 -20.03 66.57 -8.89
CA PRO A 236 -19.10 66.88 -7.81
C PRO A 236 -19.50 66.42 -6.41
N LEU A 237 -18.45 66.31 -5.59
CA LEU A 237 -18.34 66.42 -4.12
C LEU A 237 -19.60 66.83 -3.34
N THR A 238 -19.98 66.02 -2.35
CA THR A 238 -20.27 66.55 -1.01
C THR A 238 -20.20 65.49 0.11
N LYS A 239 -19.47 65.88 1.17
CA LYS A 239 -19.63 65.55 2.60
C LYS A 239 -19.19 64.17 3.14
N LYS A 240 -17.96 64.19 3.66
CA LYS A 240 -17.50 63.76 5.01
C LYS A 240 -18.49 62.95 5.85
N PRO A 241 -18.07 61.77 6.35
CA PRO A 241 -18.56 61.24 7.61
C PRO A 241 -17.46 61.14 8.69
N GLU A 242 -17.90 61.50 9.91
CA GLU A 242 -17.30 61.25 11.22
C GLU A 242 -17.25 59.74 11.59
N PRO A 243 -16.51 59.36 12.65
CA PRO A 243 -16.26 57.97 13.00
C PRO A 243 -17.42 57.34 13.77
N VAL A 244 -17.93 56.19 13.30
CA VAL A 244 -19.00 55.43 13.94
C VAL A 244 -18.45 54.50 15.02
N GLN A 245 -18.92 54.73 16.24
CA GLN A 245 -18.77 53.89 17.42
C GLN A 245 -19.48 52.54 17.28
N LYS A 246 -18.85 51.50 17.85
CA LYS A 246 -19.45 50.22 18.21
C LYS A 246 -20.71 50.43 19.06
N GLN A 247 -21.87 50.01 18.56
CA GLN A 247 -23.03 49.69 19.39
C GLN A 247 -23.60 48.32 19.04
N ARG A 248 -23.73 47.53 20.12
CA ARG A 248 -24.27 46.19 20.22
C ARG A 248 -25.79 46.28 20.20
N ALA A 249 -26.43 45.74 19.17
CA ALA A 249 -27.89 45.66 19.10
C ALA A 249 -28.39 44.43 19.87
N GLN A 250 -29.13 44.72 20.95
CA GLN A 250 -30.12 43.87 21.58
C GLN A 250 -31.35 43.85 20.67
N THR A 251 -31.90 42.69 20.35
CA THR A 251 -33.24 42.57 19.74
C THR A 251 -34.26 42.25 20.83
N SER A 252 -35.23 43.15 20.90
CA SER A 252 -36.32 43.23 21.86
C SER A 252 -37.50 42.34 21.51
N THR A 253 -38.06 41.77 22.57
CA THR A 253 -39.40 41.23 22.75
C THR A 253 -40.51 42.14 22.23
N PRO A 254 -41.59 41.58 21.64
CA PRO A 254 -42.92 42.14 21.79
C PRO A 254 -43.78 41.24 22.68
N SER A 255 -44.29 41.87 23.74
CA SER A 255 -45.27 41.35 24.68
C SER A 255 -46.64 41.20 23.99
N GLN A 256 -47.22 40.00 24.00
CA GLN A 256 -48.66 39.81 23.88
C GLN A 256 -49.17 38.91 25.01
N LYS A 257 -50.30 39.36 25.56
CA LYS A 257 -51.04 38.88 26.73
C LYS A 257 -51.79 37.56 26.46
N PRO A 258 -52.30 36.91 27.53
CA PRO A 258 -52.59 35.47 27.58
C PRO A 258 -54.02 35.13 27.14
N VAL A 259 -54.15 34.06 26.35
CA VAL A 259 -55.43 33.38 26.09
C VAL A 259 -55.24 31.87 26.21
N GLU A 260 -55.85 31.35 27.26
CA GLU A 260 -56.58 30.07 27.38
C GLU A 260 -56.18 28.82 26.58
N LYS A 261 -55.96 27.75 27.37
CA LYS A 261 -56.08 26.31 27.06
C LYS A 261 -57.10 26.00 25.95
N PRO A 262 -56.80 25.01 25.10
CA PRO A 262 -57.37 23.71 25.39
C PRO A 262 -56.37 22.55 25.27
N ALA A 263 -56.63 21.55 26.10
CA ALA A 263 -55.94 20.27 26.12
C ALA A 263 -56.10 19.53 24.78
N GLN A 264 -55.00 19.03 24.23
CA GLN A 264 -55.03 17.96 23.23
C GLN A 264 -53.83 17.02 23.41
N ALA A 265 -54.17 15.89 24.03
CA ALA A 265 -53.63 14.54 23.89
C ALA A 265 -52.23 14.35 23.28
N SER A 266 -51.27 14.07 24.14
CA SER A 266 -50.13 13.21 23.82
C SER A 266 -50.65 11.77 23.60
N PRO A 267 -50.26 11.05 22.52
CA PRO A 267 -50.48 9.62 22.45
C PRO A 267 -49.47 8.92 23.38
N SER A 268 -49.95 8.52 24.55
CA SER A 268 -49.33 7.47 25.35
C SER A 268 -49.32 6.19 24.52
N PHE A 269 -48.14 5.75 24.08
CA PHE A 269 -47.95 4.38 23.63
C PHE A 269 -48.02 3.48 24.87
N PHE A 270 -49.22 2.97 25.12
CA PHE A 270 -49.49 1.81 25.96
C PHE A 270 -48.74 0.60 25.38
N VAL A 271 -47.88 0.01 26.20
CA VAL A 271 -47.49 -1.39 26.09
C VAL A 271 -48.50 -2.20 26.90
N ASP A 272 -49.59 -2.63 26.24
CA ASP A 272 -50.34 -3.84 26.63
C ASP A 272 -49.41 -5.03 26.32
N ASP A 273 -48.89 -5.77 27.29
CA ASP A 273 -49.59 -6.74 28.13
C ASP A 273 -50.59 -7.63 27.37
N LEU A 274 -50.02 -8.59 26.64
CA LEU A 274 -50.66 -9.88 26.41
C LEU A 274 -49.78 -10.96 27.05
N SER A 275 -49.95 -11.11 28.37
CA SER A 275 -50.42 -12.35 28.98
C SER A 275 -50.65 -13.51 27.98
N SER A 276 -49.73 -14.47 27.98
CA SER A 276 -50.03 -15.86 27.63
C SER A 276 -49.49 -16.76 28.72
N ALA A 277 -50.43 -17.28 29.51
CA ALA A 277 -50.22 -18.28 30.53
C ALA A 277 -49.53 -19.54 29.97
N GLY A 278 -48.47 -19.97 30.64
CA GLY A 278 -47.90 -21.31 30.53
C GLY A 278 -47.65 -21.83 31.95
N PRO A 279 -48.06 -23.07 32.27
CA PRO A 279 -48.27 -23.50 33.64
C PRO A 279 -46.97 -23.86 34.36
N ALA A 280 -47.09 -23.82 35.68
CA ALA A 280 -46.15 -24.26 36.67
C ALA A 280 -45.62 -25.69 36.46
N GLU A 281 -44.54 -25.96 37.20
CA GLU A 281 -44.18 -27.28 37.73
C GLU A 281 -43.27 -28.15 36.87
N GLN A 282 -41.96 -27.97 37.08
CA GLN A 282 -41.09 -29.08 37.46
C GLN A 282 -39.80 -28.57 38.12
N ALA A 283 -39.76 -28.72 39.44
CA ALA A 283 -38.54 -28.94 40.19
C ALA A 283 -37.91 -30.29 39.80
N ALA A 284 -36.64 -30.48 40.20
CA ALA A 284 -35.78 -31.66 39.97
C ALA A 284 -34.89 -31.51 38.71
N VAL A 285 -33.57 -31.67 38.70
CA VAL A 285 -32.62 -32.37 39.58
C VAL A 285 -31.28 -31.64 39.48
N ARG A 286 -30.69 -31.24 40.61
CA ARG A 286 -29.24 -30.94 40.67
C ARG A 286 -28.51 -32.29 40.53
N PRO A 287 -27.60 -32.49 39.56
CA PRO A 287 -26.79 -33.70 39.56
C PRO A 287 -25.89 -33.70 40.80
N ALA A 288 -26.06 -34.73 41.62
CA ALA A 288 -25.23 -34.98 42.80
C ALA A 288 -23.74 -35.13 42.40
N PRO A 289 -22.81 -34.77 43.30
CA PRO A 289 -21.39 -35.04 43.09
C PRO A 289 -21.16 -36.55 42.99
N MET A 290 -20.61 -37.00 41.87
CA MET A 290 -20.21 -38.40 41.68
C MET A 290 -19.23 -38.83 42.78
N PRO A 291 -19.38 -40.05 43.33
CA PRO A 291 -18.41 -40.62 44.25
C PRO A 291 -17.06 -40.87 43.55
N PRO A 292 -15.93 -40.72 44.25
CA PRO A 292 -14.60 -40.98 43.70
C PRO A 292 -14.48 -42.45 43.30
N GLN A 293 -14.21 -42.71 42.02
CA GLN A 293 -13.95 -44.06 41.56
C GLN A 293 -12.61 -44.57 42.12
N PRO A 294 -12.53 -45.85 42.52
CA PRO A 294 -11.28 -46.45 42.98
C PRO A 294 -10.27 -46.53 41.83
N ILE A 295 -9.11 -45.92 42.08
CA ILE A 295 -7.93 -45.93 41.21
C ILE A 295 -7.53 -47.38 40.96
N ARG A 296 -7.69 -47.84 39.72
CA ARG A 296 -7.18 -49.15 39.30
C ARG A 296 -5.64 -49.10 39.27
N PRO A 297 -4.94 -50.10 39.83
CA PRO A 297 -3.49 -50.18 39.71
C PRO A 297 -3.11 -50.37 38.24
N VAL A 298 -2.39 -49.39 37.71
CA VAL A 298 -1.81 -49.45 36.37
C VAL A 298 -0.77 -50.57 36.37
N SER A 299 -1.03 -51.61 35.59
CA SER A 299 -0.12 -52.71 35.31
C SER A 299 1.24 -52.17 34.86
N GLU A 300 2.31 -52.57 35.57
CA GLU A 300 3.69 -52.37 35.18
C GLU A 300 3.90 -52.86 33.75
N ALA A 301 4.15 -51.91 32.84
CA ALA A 301 4.68 -52.24 31.53
C ALA A 301 6.12 -52.78 31.71
N PRO A 302 6.52 -53.82 30.96
CA PRO A 302 7.83 -54.43 31.09
C PRO A 302 8.94 -53.41 30.85
N ARG A 303 9.82 -53.29 31.84
CA ARG A 303 11.02 -52.44 31.80
C ARG A 303 11.94 -52.93 30.68
N VAL A 304 11.86 -52.28 29.52
CA VAL A 304 12.78 -52.52 28.41
C VAL A 304 14.17 -52.03 28.84
N LEU A 305 15.05 -52.99 29.14
CA LEU A 305 16.48 -52.77 29.36
C LEU A 305 17.08 -52.17 28.09
N ARG A 306 17.32 -50.85 28.09
CA ARG A 306 18.07 -50.21 27.00
C ARG A 306 19.53 -50.66 27.10
N PRO A 307 20.11 -51.19 26.02
CA PRO A 307 21.53 -51.54 25.96
C PRO A 307 22.38 -50.33 26.33
N HIS A 308 23.32 -50.54 27.24
CA HIS A 308 24.31 -49.55 27.64
C HIS A 308 25.17 -49.18 26.42
N MET A 309 24.83 -48.06 25.79
CA MET A 309 25.68 -47.50 24.75
C MET A 309 26.99 -47.00 25.37
N PRO A 310 28.15 -47.32 24.78
CA PRO A 310 29.44 -46.82 25.25
C PRO A 310 29.44 -45.30 25.20
N GLN A 311 29.88 -44.70 26.31
CA GLN A 311 29.90 -43.26 26.52
C GLN A 311 30.68 -42.58 25.39
N ARG A 312 29.98 -41.71 24.65
CA ARG A 312 30.57 -40.89 23.60
C ARG A 312 31.48 -39.84 24.24
N PRO A 313 32.66 -39.53 23.66
CA PRO A 313 33.63 -38.64 24.26
C PRO A 313 33.09 -37.23 24.51
N THR A 314 33.65 -36.68 25.58
CA THR A 314 33.48 -35.41 26.26
C THR A 314 33.44 -34.14 25.39
N ALA A 315 32.73 -33.15 25.95
CA ALA A 315 33.00 -31.71 25.88
C ALA A 315 32.81 -31.05 24.52
N ILE A 316 31.54 -30.92 24.11
CA ILE A 316 31.15 -29.75 23.31
C ILE A 316 31.33 -28.56 24.25
N ALA A 317 32.28 -27.69 23.95
CA ALA A 317 32.48 -26.45 24.67
C ALA A 317 31.12 -25.73 24.78
N ASP A 318 30.67 -25.53 26.01
CA ASP A 318 29.43 -24.85 26.32
C ASP A 318 29.51 -23.49 25.64
N VAL A 319 28.81 -23.33 24.51
CA VAL A 319 28.73 -22.07 23.80
C VAL A 319 28.07 -21.15 24.79
N LYS A 320 28.90 -20.33 25.43
CA LYS A 320 28.54 -19.28 26.37
C LYS A 320 27.53 -18.42 25.63
N ARG A 321 26.25 -18.80 25.69
CA ARG A 321 25.13 -18.00 25.22
C ARG A 321 25.28 -16.76 26.05
N THR A 322 25.82 -15.73 25.42
CA THR A 322 25.95 -14.41 26.04
C THR A 322 24.63 -14.17 26.72
N ASP A 323 24.68 -14.07 28.04
CA ASP A 323 23.49 -13.91 28.85
C ASP A 323 22.70 -12.80 28.20
N ARG A 324 21.53 -13.14 27.63
CA ARG A 324 20.50 -12.18 27.25
C ARG A 324 19.98 -11.62 28.57
N GLN A 325 20.82 -10.84 29.24
CA GLN A 325 20.49 -10.09 30.43
C GLN A 325 19.41 -9.11 30.00
N GLY A 326 18.18 -9.30 30.50
CA GLY A 326 17.37 -8.13 30.80
C GLY A 326 15.87 -8.21 30.61
N LYS A 327 15.31 -9.16 29.85
CA LYS A 327 13.84 -9.30 29.81
C LYS A 327 13.48 -10.78 29.86
N LYS A 328 13.14 -11.27 31.07
CA LYS A 328 12.41 -12.53 31.21
C LYS A 328 11.25 -12.45 30.21
N GLY A 329 11.20 -13.37 29.24
CA GLY A 329 10.17 -13.36 28.22
C GLY A 329 8.81 -13.46 28.89
N VAL A 330 8.19 -12.30 29.13
CA VAL A 330 6.81 -12.24 29.57
C VAL A 330 6.04 -12.83 28.40
N LEU A 331 5.28 -13.88 28.67
CA LEU A 331 4.33 -14.45 27.71
C LEU A 331 3.23 -13.41 27.52
N THR A 332 3.51 -12.38 26.74
CA THR A 332 2.54 -11.37 26.36
C THR A 332 1.60 -11.97 25.33
N GLY A 333 0.31 -11.67 25.47
CA GLY A 333 -0.68 -12.07 24.47
C GLY A 333 -0.40 -11.42 23.11
N ARG A 334 -1.00 -11.93 22.02
CA ARG A 334 -0.84 -11.37 20.66
C ARG A 334 -1.11 -9.86 20.59
N ILE A 335 -2.11 -9.39 21.33
CA ILE A 335 -2.47 -7.95 21.41
C ILE A 335 -1.44 -7.17 22.24
N GLU A 336 -0.97 -7.74 23.35
CA GLU A 336 0.03 -7.10 24.22
C GLU A 336 1.40 -7.01 23.55
N GLU A 337 1.77 -8.01 22.73
CA GLU A 337 2.98 -7.98 21.91
C GLU A 337 2.95 -6.81 20.91
N LEU A 338 1.80 -6.56 20.29
CA LEU A 338 1.62 -5.40 19.39
C LEU A 338 1.69 -4.08 20.16
N ALA A 339 1.19 -4.02 21.40
CA ALA A 339 1.23 -2.80 22.21
C ALA A 339 2.62 -2.47 22.76
N THR A 340 3.40 -3.48 23.14
CA THR A 340 4.66 -3.32 23.91
C THR A 340 5.93 -3.41 23.06
N MET A 341 5.80 -3.53 21.74
CA MET A 341 6.94 -3.65 20.84
C MET A 341 7.72 -2.33 20.74
N ASP A 342 9.04 -2.39 20.93
CA ASP A 342 9.96 -1.26 20.82
C ASP A 342 10.63 -1.20 19.43
N LEU A 343 11.37 -0.12 19.14
CA LEU A 343 12.08 0.04 17.86
C LEU A 343 13.09 -1.08 17.58
N ALA A 344 13.75 -1.60 18.62
CA ALA A 344 14.72 -2.68 18.48
C ALA A 344 14.02 -4.00 18.10
N THR A 345 12.90 -4.31 18.76
CA THR A 345 12.04 -5.47 18.48
C THR A 345 11.46 -5.36 17.08
N TRP A 346 11.00 -4.17 16.68
CA TRP A 346 10.55 -3.89 15.33
C TRP A 346 11.64 -4.20 14.30
N ARG A 347 12.86 -3.69 14.48
CA ARG A 347 14.02 -3.97 13.61
C ARG A 347 14.49 -5.42 13.62
N MET A 348 14.16 -6.16 14.67
CA MET A 348 14.48 -7.59 14.78
C MET A 348 13.49 -8.48 14.01
N LEU A 349 12.28 -7.99 13.69
CA LEU A 349 11.28 -8.78 12.97
C LEU A 349 11.75 -9.18 11.57
N ASP A 350 12.42 -8.28 10.86
CA ASP A 350 12.96 -8.50 9.52
C ASP A 350 13.97 -7.39 9.17
N SER A 351 14.82 -7.62 8.17
CA SER A 351 15.74 -6.61 7.68
C SER A 351 14.99 -5.52 6.88
N ASP A 352 14.08 -5.93 5.99
CA ASP A 352 13.31 -5.00 5.15
C ASP A 352 12.14 -4.38 5.94
N PRO A 353 12.05 -3.03 6.07
CA PRO A 353 10.94 -2.37 6.75
C PRO A 353 9.56 -2.68 6.16
N ARG A 354 9.46 -2.95 4.86
CA ARG A 354 8.19 -3.30 4.20
C ARG A 354 7.71 -4.68 4.64
N ILE A 355 8.63 -5.65 4.73
CA ILE A 355 8.32 -7.00 5.23
C ILE A 355 7.93 -6.93 6.72
N ARG A 356 8.58 -6.09 7.52
CA ARG A 356 8.20 -5.86 8.93
C ARG A 356 6.77 -5.35 9.07
N ALA A 357 6.41 -4.34 8.27
CA ALA A 357 5.04 -3.84 8.20
C ALA A 357 4.05 -4.93 7.77
N GLY A 358 4.40 -5.74 6.78
CA GLY A 358 3.61 -6.90 6.35
C GLY A 358 3.40 -7.94 7.47
N LYS A 359 4.42 -8.20 8.30
CA LYS A 359 4.29 -9.11 9.45
C LYS A 359 3.32 -8.56 10.50
N ILE A 360 3.33 -7.26 10.76
CA ILE A 360 2.36 -6.63 11.68
C ILE A 360 0.95 -6.65 11.11
N LEU A 361 0.79 -6.36 9.82
CA LEU A 361 -0.51 -6.49 9.15
C LEU A 361 -1.05 -7.92 9.26
N GLY A 362 -0.22 -8.93 8.96
CA GLY A 362 -0.59 -10.33 9.09
C GLY A 362 -0.99 -10.71 10.51
N LYS A 363 -0.31 -10.17 11.54
CA LYS A 363 -0.73 -10.37 12.94
C LYS A 363 -2.12 -9.78 13.22
N ILE A 364 -2.44 -8.61 12.68
CA ILE A 364 -3.77 -7.98 12.85
C ILE A 364 -4.84 -8.73 12.07
N GLN A 365 -4.56 -9.20 10.86
CA GLN A 365 -5.46 -10.05 10.07
C GLN A 365 -5.73 -11.39 10.76
N ASN A 366 -4.72 -11.98 11.41
CA ASN A 366 -4.92 -13.18 12.22
C ASN A 366 -5.89 -12.92 13.40
N LEU A 367 -5.86 -11.73 14.00
CA LEU A 367 -6.85 -11.34 15.01
C LEU A 367 -8.25 -11.13 14.41
N GLU A 368 -8.34 -10.66 13.17
CA GLU A 368 -9.61 -10.55 12.44
C GLU A 368 -10.28 -11.91 12.21
N HIS A 369 -9.49 -12.94 11.85
CA HIS A 369 -9.97 -14.31 11.74
C HIS A 369 -10.55 -14.86 13.05
N GLU A 370 -10.09 -14.37 14.21
CA GLU A 370 -10.67 -14.72 15.51
C GLU A 370 -11.99 -13.95 15.76
N SER A 371 -11.98 -12.63 15.55
CA SER A 371 -13.18 -11.79 15.54
C SER A 371 -12.87 -10.35 15.09
N LEU A 372 -13.89 -9.65 14.59
CA LEU A 372 -13.76 -8.22 14.26
C LEU A 372 -13.40 -7.36 15.49
N THR A 373 -13.90 -7.71 16.68
CA THR A 373 -13.54 -7.02 17.93
C THR A 373 -12.06 -7.21 18.29
N ARG A 374 -11.49 -8.39 18.02
CA ARG A 374 -10.05 -8.64 18.21
C ARG A 374 -9.21 -7.85 17.20
N LYS A 375 -9.67 -7.71 15.94
CA LYS A 375 -9.05 -6.82 14.95
C LYS A 375 -8.97 -5.38 15.47
N SER A 376 -10.09 -4.83 15.96
CA SER A 376 -10.10 -3.46 16.46
C SER A 376 -9.16 -3.28 17.65
N GLN A 377 -9.15 -4.23 18.60
CA GLN A 377 -8.20 -4.24 19.72
C GLN A 377 -6.73 -4.31 19.25
N GLY A 378 -6.44 -5.10 18.21
CA GLY A 378 -5.10 -5.18 17.62
C GLY A 378 -4.65 -3.87 16.97
N ILE A 379 -5.58 -3.17 16.29
CA ILE A 379 -5.32 -1.84 15.71
C ILE A 379 -5.07 -0.81 16.82
N ASP A 380 -5.87 -0.81 17.87
CA ASP A 380 -5.70 0.11 19.00
C ASP A 380 -4.39 -0.16 19.75
N ALA A 381 -4.04 -1.44 19.95
CA ALA A 381 -2.76 -1.85 20.51
C ALA A 381 -1.59 -1.36 19.65
N TRP A 382 -1.63 -1.55 18.33
CA TRP A 382 -0.62 -1.02 17.42
C TRP A 382 -0.50 0.50 17.50
N ARG A 383 -1.61 1.24 17.59
CA ARG A 383 -1.59 2.69 17.74
C ARG A 383 -1.02 3.16 19.07
N SER A 384 -1.08 2.33 20.11
CA SER A 384 -0.46 2.63 21.41
C SER A 384 1.05 2.35 21.46
N ASN A 385 1.59 1.67 20.45
CA ASN A 385 2.98 1.23 20.39
C ASN A 385 3.99 2.39 20.24
N GLU A 386 5.16 2.27 20.86
CA GLU A 386 6.27 3.24 20.77
C GLU A 386 6.68 3.59 19.32
N VAL A 387 6.79 2.59 18.45
CA VAL A 387 7.10 2.73 17.01
C VAL A 387 6.09 3.65 16.32
N TYR A 388 4.80 3.46 16.60
CA TYR A 388 3.73 4.31 16.04
C TYR A 388 3.77 5.72 16.64
N GLN A 389 4.10 5.85 17.93
CA GLN A 389 4.30 7.15 18.56
C GLN A 389 5.47 7.92 17.92
N HIS A 390 6.57 7.24 17.56
CA HIS A 390 7.69 7.87 16.85
C HIS A 390 7.29 8.33 15.45
N TYR A 391 6.47 7.54 14.75
CA TYR A 391 5.90 7.94 13.46
C TYR A 391 5.05 9.21 13.58
N LEU A 392 4.14 9.29 14.56
CA LEU A 392 3.33 10.49 14.80
C LEU A 392 4.20 11.70 15.17
N TYR A 393 5.17 11.49 16.05
CA TYR A 393 6.08 12.55 16.49
C TYR A 393 6.88 13.15 15.33
N LEU A 394 7.43 12.31 14.44
CA LEU A 394 8.15 12.78 13.25
C LEU A 394 7.23 13.57 12.30
N GLY A 395 6.00 13.07 12.08
CA GLY A 395 5.01 13.78 11.29
C GLY A 395 4.65 15.15 11.86
N GLN A 396 4.43 15.23 13.18
CA GLN A 396 4.15 16.49 13.87
C GLN A 396 5.33 17.45 13.78
N ARG A 397 6.56 17.00 14.06
CA ARG A 397 7.77 17.83 14.03
C ARG A 397 8.04 18.39 12.62
N SER A 398 7.80 17.60 11.58
CA SER A 398 7.87 18.06 10.17
C SER A 398 6.87 19.19 9.89
N LEU A 399 5.63 19.09 10.39
CA LEU A 399 4.62 20.14 10.23
C LEU A 399 4.95 21.41 11.01
N GLU A 400 5.41 21.27 12.26
CA GLU A 400 5.78 22.40 13.12
C GLU A 400 6.95 23.20 12.54
N GLN A 401 7.97 22.49 12.03
CA GLN A 401 9.17 23.10 11.45
C GLN A 401 9.00 23.50 9.98
N LYS A 402 7.92 23.06 9.32
CA LYS A 402 7.68 23.21 7.88
C LYS A 402 8.83 22.65 7.03
N LYS A 403 9.45 21.56 7.49
CA LYS A 403 10.55 20.86 6.82
C LYS A 403 10.09 19.51 6.28
N ASN A 404 10.83 18.95 5.32
CA ASN A 404 10.57 17.59 4.86
C ASN A 404 10.89 16.59 5.99
N VAL A 405 10.08 15.52 6.11
CA VAL A 405 10.31 14.43 7.09
C VAL A 405 11.72 13.85 6.98
N ALA A 406 12.28 13.73 5.77
CA ALA A 406 13.64 13.23 5.55
C ALA A 406 14.72 14.11 6.21
N GLU A 407 14.53 15.44 6.20
CA GLU A 407 15.45 16.39 6.83
C GLU A 407 15.35 16.29 8.36
N VAL A 408 14.12 16.22 8.89
CA VAL A 408 13.88 16.07 10.34
C VAL A 408 14.48 14.77 10.87
N ILE A 409 14.36 13.67 10.12
CA ILE A 409 14.99 12.39 10.48
C ILE A 409 16.51 12.55 10.51
N SER A 410 17.11 13.18 9.50
CA SER A 410 18.56 13.40 9.42
C SER A 410 19.08 14.25 10.58
N GLU A 411 18.35 15.30 10.97
CA GLU A 411 18.66 16.12 12.15
C GLU A 411 18.62 15.31 13.44
N MET A 412 17.58 14.50 13.65
CA MET A 412 17.46 13.66 14.85
C MET A 412 18.51 12.54 14.91
N GLN A 413 18.91 12.00 13.75
CA GLN A 413 19.99 11.01 13.68
C GLN A 413 21.33 11.65 14.04
N ALA A 414 21.58 12.89 13.61
CA ALA A 414 22.78 13.64 14.00
C ALA A 414 22.81 13.92 15.53
N GLU A 415 21.64 14.09 16.14
CA GLU A 415 21.47 14.22 17.60
C GLU A 415 21.62 12.87 18.35
N ASN A 416 21.82 11.75 17.66
CA ASN A 416 21.85 10.38 18.21
C ASN A 416 20.57 9.98 18.99
N SER A 417 19.44 10.63 18.69
CA SER A 417 18.16 10.26 19.28
C SER A 417 17.62 9.00 18.59
N PRO A 418 17.00 8.05 19.32
CA PRO A 418 16.37 6.89 18.71
C PRO A 418 15.24 7.35 17.79
N THR A 419 15.44 7.20 16.48
CA THR A 419 14.48 7.64 15.46
C THR A 419 14.30 6.57 14.39
N LEU A 420 13.19 6.68 13.67
CA LEU A 420 12.88 5.84 12.51
C LEU A 420 13.73 6.26 11.31
N ALA A 421 14.15 5.29 10.51
CA ALA A 421 14.70 5.58 9.19
C ALA A 421 13.59 6.03 8.23
N LEU A 422 13.98 6.66 7.11
CA LEU A 422 13.02 7.12 6.10
C LEU A 422 12.18 5.96 5.55
N ASP A 423 12.82 4.86 5.20
CA ASP A 423 12.14 3.67 4.68
C ASP A 423 11.21 3.03 5.72
N GLU A 424 11.56 3.12 7.01
CA GLU A 424 10.70 2.66 8.11
C GLU A 424 9.46 3.55 8.24
N PHE A 425 9.62 4.87 8.10
CA PHE A 425 8.52 5.83 8.13
C PHE A 425 7.53 5.60 6.98
N GLU A 426 8.03 5.39 5.76
CA GLU A 426 7.19 5.09 4.59
C GLU A 426 6.43 3.77 4.76
N ALA A 427 7.11 2.71 5.21
CA ALA A 427 6.47 1.41 5.44
C ALA A 427 5.35 1.49 6.50
N ILE A 428 5.55 2.25 7.58
CA ILE A 428 4.52 2.48 8.59
C ILE A 428 3.36 3.32 8.03
N SER A 429 3.64 4.32 7.19
CA SER A 429 2.61 5.11 6.51
C SER A 429 1.70 4.24 5.63
N ASP A 430 2.29 3.34 4.84
CA ASP A 430 1.55 2.43 3.98
C ASP A 430 0.75 1.41 4.79
N LEU A 431 1.33 0.84 5.86
CA LEU A 431 0.60 0.00 6.82
C LEU A 431 -0.63 0.71 7.38
N ASN A 432 -0.48 1.98 7.77
CA ASN A 432 -1.58 2.76 8.33
C ASN A 432 -2.69 3.07 7.31
N ARG A 433 -2.37 3.16 6.01
CA ARG A 433 -3.37 3.26 4.94
C ARG A 433 -4.18 1.97 4.84
N MET A 434 -3.51 0.82 4.93
CA MET A 434 -4.17 -0.49 4.88
C MET A 434 -5.07 -0.74 6.08
N LEU A 435 -4.70 -0.28 7.28
CA LEU A 435 -5.49 -0.46 8.50
C LEU A 435 -6.71 0.48 8.64
N ARG A 436 -6.94 1.38 7.67
CA ARG A 436 -8.13 2.26 7.66
C ARG A 436 -9.38 1.57 7.10
N TYR A 437 -9.20 0.52 6.30
CA TYR A 437 -10.24 -0.23 5.61
C TYR A 437 -10.27 -1.66 6.14
#